data_AF-H1KUQ4-F1
#
_entry.id   AF-H1KUQ4-F1
#
_cell.length_a   1.000
_cell.length_b   1.000
_cell.length_c   1.000
_cell.angle_alpha   90.00
_cell.angle_beta   90.00
_cell.angle_gamma   90.00
#
_symmetry.space_group_name_H-M   'P 1'
#
loop_
_entity.id
_entity.type
_entity.pdbx_description
1 polymer ?
#
loop_
_entity_poly.entity_id
_entity_poly.type
_entity_poly.pdbx_seq_one_letter_code
_entity_poly.pdbx_strand_id
1 'polypeptide(L)'
;WLVAALSGAGVGAAAGGLIGALTGAGLSGADAETYAEGIRRGGTLVTVRADGEVADRVIALMQRAGAVDLDERAEGWRAQGWTGGTTGEPRATGTPSPVPEPALAPEPGTPADPTASPPTRRPPGEIA
;
A
#
# COMPACT_ATOMS: atom_id res chain seq x y z
N TRP A 1 -22.85 -13.46 15.46
CA TRP A 1 -21.76 -14.43 15.19
C TRP A 1 -20.43 -13.78 15.57
N LEU A 2 -19.59 -14.48 16.33
CA LEU A 2 -18.22 -14.05 16.61
C LEU A 2 -17.35 -14.43 15.42
N VAL A 3 -16.78 -13.45 14.72
CA VAL A 3 -15.70 -13.69 13.77
C VAL A 3 -14.40 -13.53 14.55
N ALA A 4 -13.93 -14.62 15.14
CA ALA A 4 -12.56 -14.70 15.60
C ALA A 4 -11.70 -15.02 14.38
N ALA A 5 -11.04 -14.02 13.82
CA ALA A 5 -9.91 -14.26 12.94
C ALA A 5 -8.73 -14.69 13.82
N LEU A 6 -8.75 -15.95 14.28
CA LEU A 6 -7.51 -16.61 14.69
C LEU A 6 -6.64 -16.64 13.44
N SER A 7 -5.53 -15.92 13.45
CA SER A 7 -4.50 -15.97 12.42
C SER A 7 -3.96 -17.41 12.35
N GLY A 8 -4.67 -18.25 11.60
CA GLY A 8 -4.49 -19.70 11.55
C GLY A 8 -5.55 -20.32 10.66
N ALA A 9 -5.37 -20.19 9.34
CA ALA A 9 -6.06 -20.93 8.28
C ALA A 9 -7.57 -21.20 8.49
N GLY A 10 -8.43 -20.23 8.17
CA GLY A 10 -9.88 -20.41 8.23
C GLY A 10 -10.65 -19.47 7.30
N VAL A 11 -10.79 -19.88 6.03
CA VAL A 11 -11.82 -19.52 5.04
C VAL A 11 -12.29 -18.05 5.02
N GLY A 12 -11.62 -17.26 4.17
CA GLY A 12 -12.04 -15.92 3.77
C GLY A 12 -11.09 -15.24 2.78
N ALA A 13 -10.40 -16.02 1.93
CA ALA A 13 -9.33 -15.57 1.04
C ALA A 13 -9.59 -15.99 -0.41
N ALA A 14 -10.80 -15.77 -0.94
CA ALA A 14 -11.08 -16.14 -2.33
C ALA A 14 -10.49 -15.14 -3.34
N ALA A 15 -10.15 -13.90 -2.95
CA ALA A 15 -9.41 -12.94 -3.80
C ALA A 15 -8.81 -11.70 -3.09
N GLY A 16 -9.32 -11.28 -1.92
CA GLY A 16 -9.10 -9.90 -1.41
C GLY A 16 -8.07 -9.67 -0.29
N GLY A 17 -7.46 -10.71 0.28
CA GLY A 17 -6.58 -10.55 1.46
C GLY A 17 -7.28 -9.95 2.69
N LEU A 18 -6.54 -9.73 3.78
CA LEU A 18 -7.09 -9.21 5.03
C LEU A 18 -7.71 -7.81 4.88
N ILE A 19 -7.05 -6.91 4.14
CA ILE A 19 -7.57 -5.56 3.86
C ILE A 19 -8.89 -5.64 3.08
N GLY A 20 -8.95 -6.47 2.03
CA GLY A 20 -10.18 -6.67 1.25
C GLY A 20 -11.31 -7.28 2.08
N ALA A 21 -11.00 -8.17 3.01
CA ALA A 21 -11.98 -8.73 3.93
C ALA A 21 -12.54 -7.67 4.91
N LEU A 22 -11.69 -6.82 5.47
CA LEU A 22 -12.11 -5.76 6.41
C LEU A 22 -12.90 -4.65 5.70
N THR A 23 -12.45 -4.22 4.52
CA THR A 23 -13.20 -3.25 3.70
C THR A 23 -14.52 -3.82 3.21
N GLY A 24 -14.56 -5.09 2.81
CA GLY A 24 -15.80 -5.80 2.49
C GLY A 24 -16.75 -5.96 3.69
N ALA A 25 -16.24 -5.91 4.92
CA ALA A 25 -17.03 -5.88 6.15
C ALA A 25 -17.54 -4.47 6.52
N GLY A 26 -17.23 -3.44 5.71
CA GLY A 26 -17.71 -2.07 5.87
C GLY A 26 -16.74 -1.12 6.57
N LEU A 27 -15.49 -1.54 6.83
CA LEU A 27 -14.46 -0.64 7.33
C LEU A 27 -13.94 0.26 6.22
N SER A 28 -13.50 1.47 6.57
CA SER A 28 -12.75 2.30 5.62
C SER A 28 -11.42 1.63 5.27
N GLY A 29 -10.85 1.96 4.10
CA GLY A 29 -9.54 1.45 3.68
C GLY A 29 -8.43 1.79 4.68
N ALA A 30 -8.45 3.02 5.20
CA ALA A 30 -7.48 3.48 6.19
C ALA A 30 -7.60 2.72 7.53
N ASP A 31 -8.82 2.46 8.00
CA ASP A 31 -9.02 1.67 9.21
C ASP A 31 -8.56 0.23 8.99
N ALA A 32 -8.93 -0.37 7.84
CA ALA A 32 -8.52 -1.72 7.47
C ALA A 32 -6.99 -1.87 7.46
N GLU A 33 -6.27 -0.88 6.93
CA GLU A 33 -4.80 -0.85 6.95
C GLU A 33 -4.23 -0.82 8.37
N THR A 34 -4.82 -0.01 9.25
CA THR A 34 -4.39 0.11 10.64
C THR A 34 -4.61 -1.21 11.41
N TYR A 35 -5.79 -1.82 11.27
CA TYR A 35 -6.07 -3.12 11.90
C TYR A 35 -5.18 -4.24 11.35
N ALA A 36 -4.94 -4.25 10.04
CA ALA A 36 -4.07 -5.24 9.42
C ALA A 36 -2.61 -5.09 9.84
N GLU A 37 -2.13 -3.86 10.03
CA GLU A 37 -0.80 -3.63 10.59
C GLU A 37 -0.69 -4.14 12.03
N GLY A 38 -1.73 -3.90 12.84
CA GLY A 38 -1.82 -4.46 14.19
C GLY A 38 -1.67 -5.98 14.19
N ILE A 39 -2.37 -6.67 13.29
CA ILE A 39 -2.27 -8.14 13.14
C ILE A 39 -0.88 -8.55 12.64
N ARG A 40 -0.32 -7.86 11.64
CA ARG A 40 1.00 -8.16 11.08
C ARG A 40 2.13 -8.02 12.12
N ARG A 41 1.96 -7.12 13.09
CA ARG A 41 2.89 -6.94 14.22
C ARG A 41 2.62 -7.88 15.40
N GLY A 42 1.76 -8.88 15.23
CA GLY A 42 1.47 -9.91 16.23
C GLY A 42 0.24 -9.64 17.12
N GLY A 43 -0.56 -8.63 16.79
CA GLY A 43 -1.84 -8.36 17.46
C GLY A 43 -2.93 -9.36 17.07
N THR A 44 -3.98 -9.41 17.88
CA THR A 44 -5.21 -10.15 17.57
C THR A 44 -6.38 -9.16 17.46
N LEU A 45 -7.17 -9.28 16.39
CA LEU A 45 -8.36 -8.47 16.21
C LEU A 45 -9.59 -9.23 16.74
N VAL A 46 -10.29 -8.60 17.69
CA VAL A 46 -11.56 -9.09 18.21
C VAL A 46 -12.65 -8.13 17.77
N THR A 47 -13.69 -8.66 17.11
CA THR A 47 -14.87 -7.89 16.72
C THR A 47 -16.09 -8.40 17.46
N VAL A 48 -16.91 -7.48 17.96
CA VAL A 48 -18.15 -7.80 18.67
C VAL A 48 -19.27 -6.97 18.06
N ARG A 49 -20.36 -7.64 17.66
CA ARG A 49 -21.61 -6.97 17.30
C ARG A 49 -22.48 -6.89 18.54
N ALA A 50 -22.83 -5.70 18.96
CA ALA A 50 -23.69 -5.43 20.10
C ALA A 50 -24.63 -4.27 19.80
N ASP A 51 -25.85 -4.34 20.31
CA ASP A 51 -26.82 -3.25 20.25
C ASP A 51 -26.47 -2.15 21.28
N GLY A 52 -27.01 -0.94 21.13
CA GLY A 52 -26.56 0.27 21.83
C GLY A 52 -26.39 0.12 23.35
N GLU A 53 -27.38 -0.43 24.06
CA GLU A 53 -27.31 -0.63 25.52
C GLU A 53 -26.23 -1.63 25.95
N VAL A 54 -25.87 -2.57 25.06
CA VAL A 54 -24.85 -3.61 25.31
C VAL A 54 -23.48 -3.16 24.83
N ALA A 55 -23.40 -2.28 23.83
CA ALA A 55 -22.16 -1.80 23.23
C ALA A 55 -21.23 -1.15 24.26
N ASP A 56 -21.76 -0.22 25.07
CA ASP A 56 -20.96 0.47 26.11
C ASP A 56 -20.38 -0.52 27.13
N ARG A 57 -21.19 -1.53 27.51
CA ARG A 57 -20.75 -2.59 28.42
C ARG A 57 -19.65 -3.45 27.80
N VAL A 58 -19.77 -3.79 26.52
CA VAL A 58 -18.74 -4.55 25.78
C VAL A 58 -17.45 -3.74 25.68
N ILE A 59 -17.54 -2.45 25.36
CA ILE A 59 -16.38 -1.55 25.28
C ILE A 59 -15.65 -1.50 26.64
N ALA A 60 -16.38 -1.28 27.72
CA ALA A 60 -15.79 -1.25 29.07
C ALA A 60 -15.12 -2.59 29.45
N LEU A 61 -15.73 -3.72 29.08
CA LEU A 61 -15.15 -5.04 29.34
C LEU A 61 -13.86 -5.26 28.53
N MET A 62 -13.87 -4.91 27.25
CA MET A 62 -12.70 -5.04 26.37
C MET A 62 -11.54 -4.17 26.87
N GLN A 63 -11.80 -2.92 27.26
CA GLN A 63 -10.79 -2.04 27.86
C GLN A 63 -10.22 -2.63 29.15
N ARG A 64 -11.08 -3.13 30.05
CA ARG A 64 -10.64 -3.82 31.28
C ARG A 64 -9.82 -5.08 30.99
N ALA A 65 -10.12 -5.79 29.91
CA ALA A 65 -9.39 -6.97 29.47
C ALA A 65 -8.06 -6.64 28.78
N GLY A 66 -7.70 -5.35 28.67
CA GLY A 66 -6.43 -4.91 28.07
C GLY A 66 -6.49 -4.73 26.56
N ALA A 67 -7.66 -4.35 26.01
CA ALA A 67 -7.75 -3.92 24.63
C ALA A 67 -6.74 -2.79 24.38
N VAL A 68 -6.01 -2.91 23.27
CA VAL A 68 -4.97 -1.96 22.88
C VAL A 68 -5.62 -0.72 22.28
N ASP A 69 -5.14 0.46 22.67
CA ASP A 69 -5.43 1.70 21.96
C ASP A 69 -4.70 1.69 20.62
N LEU A 70 -5.47 1.55 19.54
CA LEU A 70 -4.91 1.39 18.20
C LEU A 70 -4.39 2.72 17.63
N ASP A 71 -4.96 3.84 18.06
CA ASP A 71 -4.52 5.17 17.58
C ASP A 71 -3.14 5.48 18.15
N GLU A 72 -2.94 5.25 19.45
CA GLU A 72 -1.62 5.38 20.09
C GLU A 72 -0.58 4.45 19.44
N ARG A 73 -0.96 3.20 19.14
CA ARG A 73 -0.06 2.28 18.43
C ARG A 73 0.26 2.74 17.02
N ALA A 74 -0.73 3.23 16.29
CA ALA A 74 -0.56 3.74 14.94
C ALA A 74 0.39 4.93 14.91
N GLU A 75 0.31 5.84 15.88
CA GLU A 75 1.28 6.93 16.05
C GLU A 75 2.69 6.39 16.27
N GLY A 76 2.85 5.42 17.16
CA GLY A 76 4.14 4.75 17.38
C GLY A 76 4.70 4.09 16.12
N TRP A 77 3.86 3.46 15.30
CA TRP A 77 4.28 2.86 14.03
C TRP A 77 4.66 3.93 13.01
N ARG A 78 3.92 5.04 12.94
CA ARG A 78 4.24 6.18 12.05
C ARG A 78 5.58 6.81 12.41
N ALA A 79 5.88 6.96 13.69
CA ALA A 79 7.19 7.40 14.16
C ALA A 79 8.33 6.44 13.74
N GLN A 80 8.01 5.17 13.49
CA GLN A 80 8.95 4.15 12.99
C GLN A 80 8.94 4.03 11.46
N GLY A 81 8.28 4.95 10.75
CA GLY A 81 8.24 4.98 9.28
C GLY A 81 7.14 4.16 8.63
N TRP A 82 6.16 3.65 9.39
CA TRP A 82 4.95 3.07 8.80
C TRP A 82 4.06 4.18 8.24
N THR A 83 3.60 4.02 7.00
CA THR A 83 2.83 5.04 6.27
C THR A 83 1.35 4.70 6.07
N GLY A 84 0.88 3.56 6.57
CA GLY A 84 -0.50 3.09 6.36
C GLY A 84 -1.53 3.80 7.26
N GLY A 85 -2.80 3.75 6.85
CA GLY A 85 -3.94 4.14 7.68
C GLY A 85 -4.14 5.65 7.92
N THR A 86 -3.78 6.53 6.98
CA THR A 86 -4.09 7.96 7.11
C THR A 86 -5.50 8.27 6.61
N THR A 87 -6.47 8.38 7.52
CA THR A 87 -7.71 9.16 7.25
C THR A 87 -7.37 10.62 7.51
N GLY A 88 -6.86 11.29 6.48
CA GLY A 88 -6.41 12.67 6.56
C GLY A 88 -5.35 12.90 5.51
N GLU A 89 -5.74 13.69 4.52
CA GLU A 89 -5.04 14.16 3.32
C GLU A 89 -3.55 13.80 3.17
N PRO A 90 -3.10 13.43 1.95
CA PRO A 90 -1.69 13.33 1.67
C PRO A 90 -1.06 14.71 1.91
N ARG A 91 -0.32 14.85 3.00
CA ARG A 91 0.63 15.95 3.10
C ARG A 91 1.66 15.70 2.02
N ALA A 92 1.48 16.39 0.90
CA ALA A 92 2.51 16.60 -0.09
C ALA A 92 3.73 17.18 0.64
N THR A 93 4.60 16.31 1.12
CA THR A 93 5.98 16.65 1.39
C THR A 93 6.59 16.72 0.01
N GLY A 94 6.75 17.96 -0.46
CA GLY A 94 7.10 18.26 -1.83
C GLY A 94 8.26 17.40 -2.30
N THR A 95 8.13 16.87 -3.50
CA THR A 95 9.28 16.53 -4.32
C THR A 95 10.19 17.76 -4.33
N PRO A 96 11.43 17.75 -3.80
CA PRO A 96 12.40 18.66 -4.37
C PRO A 96 12.56 18.17 -5.81
N SER A 97 11.93 18.87 -6.76
CA SER A 97 12.23 18.72 -8.17
C SER A 97 13.76 18.69 -8.28
N PRO A 98 14.37 17.65 -8.86
CA PRO A 98 15.77 17.76 -9.22
C PRO A 98 15.86 18.98 -10.14
N VAL A 99 16.59 20.00 -9.69
CA VAL A 99 16.93 21.17 -10.48
C VAL A 99 17.40 20.65 -11.84
N PRO A 100 16.87 21.11 -12.98
CA PRO A 100 17.38 20.70 -14.27
C PRO A 100 18.86 21.10 -14.30
N GLU A 101 19.73 20.09 -14.23
CA GLU A 101 21.16 20.27 -14.40
C GLU A 101 21.35 20.99 -15.74
N PRO A 102 22.07 22.13 -15.79
CA PRO A 102 22.24 22.87 -17.04
C PRO A 102 22.91 21.93 -18.05
N ALA A 103 22.22 21.71 -19.17
CA ALA A 103 22.64 20.83 -20.24
C ALA A 103 24.11 21.09 -20.63
N LEU A 104 24.99 20.16 -20.29
CA LEU A 104 26.34 20.12 -20.83
C LEU A 104 26.22 19.51 -22.24
N ALA A 105 26.18 20.37 -23.25
CA ALA A 105 26.25 19.95 -24.65
C ALA A 105 27.55 19.16 -24.90
N PRO A 106 27.51 17.95 -25.47
CA PRO A 106 28.72 17.33 -25.99
C PRO A 106 29.09 17.94 -27.35
N GLU A 107 30.30 18.50 -27.36
CA GLU A 107 31.13 19.09 -28.42
C GLU A 107 30.96 18.54 -29.87
N PRO A 108 31.19 19.36 -30.92
CA PRO A 108 31.13 18.91 -32.30
C PRO A 108 32.40 18.13 -32.74
N GLY A 109 32.19 16.90 -33.22
CA GLY A 109 32.92 16.32 -34.35
C GLY A 109 34.13 15.41 -34.07
N THR A 110 34.05 14.16 -34.54
CA THR A 110 35.20 13.42 -35.11
C THR A 110 34.68 12.40 -36.16
N PRO A 111 35.39 12.16 -37.28
CA PRO A 111 34.85 11.52 -38.49
C PRO A 111 34.69 9.99 -38.43
N ALA A 112 33.84 9.51 -39.35
CA ALA A 112 33.42 8.17 -39.74
C ALA A 112 34.34 6.95 -39.43
N ASP A 113 33.72 5.87 -38.94
CA ASP A 113 34.26 4.51 -38.95
C ASP A 113 33.99 3.83 -40.32
N PRO A 114 35.03 3.40 -41.06
CA PRO A 114 34.92 2.77 -42.38
C PRO A 114 34.39 1.32 -42.38
N THR A 115 33.90 0.79 -41.25
CA THR A 115 33.52 -0.63 -41.12
C THR A 115 32.00 -0.89 -41.16
N ALA A 116 31.18 0.12 -41.46
CA ALA A 116 29.73 -0.08 -41.63
C ALA A 116 29.43 -0.72 -43.00
N SER A 117 28.97 -1.98 -42.97
CA SER A 117 28.58 -2.75 -44.16
C SER A 117 27.45 -2.05 -44.96
N PRO A 118 27.54 -1.95 -46.29
CA PRO A 118 26.50 -1.33 -47.10
C PRO A 118 25.22 -2.19 -47.11
N PRO A 119 24.01 -1.58 -47.04
CA PRO A 119 22.77 -2.32 -47.19
C PRO A 119 22.64 -2.89 -48.60
N THR A 120 22.30 -4.18 -48.67
CA THR A 120 22.23 -4.99 -49.89
C THR A 120 21.19 -4.42 -50.87
N ARG A 121 21.60 -4.15 -52.11
CA ARG A 121 20.75 -3.68 -53.21
C ARG A 121 19.71 -4.76 -53.58
N ARG A 122 18.42 -4.45 -53.46
CA ARG A 122 17.31 -5.28 -53.97
C ARG A 122 17.35 -5.29 -55.52
N PRO A 123 17.26 -6.45 -56.20
CA PRO A 123 17.27 -6.52 -57.66
C PRO A 123 15.96 -6.03 -58.31
N PRO A 124 15.99 -5.72 -59.62
CA PRO A 124 14.96 -4.95 -60.32
C PRO A 124 13.85 -5.84 -60.86
N GLY A 125 12.59 -5.43 -60.68
CA GLY A 125 11.45 -6.03 -61.36
C GLY A 125 10.21 -6.11 -60.49
N GLU A 126 9.44 -5.03 -60.42
CA GLU A 126 7.98 -5.12 -60.54
C GLU A 126 7.42 -3.73 -60.89
N ILE A 127 6.89 -3.66 -62.11
CA ILE A 127 6.17 -2.55 -62.73
C ILE A 127 4.72 -3.00 -62.82
N ALA A 128 3.80 -2.22 -62.25
CA ALA A 128 2.44 -2.02 -62.73
C ALA A 128 1.89 -0.74 -62.08
#